data_AF-A0A7L0TFF5-F1
#
_entry.id   AF-A0A7L0TFF5-F1
#
_cell.length_a   1.000
_cell.length_b   1.000
_cell.length_c   1.000
_cell.angle_alpha   90.00
_cell.angle_beta   90.00
_cell.angle_gamma   90.00
#
_symmetry.space_group_name_H-M   'P 1'
#
loop_
_entity.id
_entity.type
_entity.pdbx_description
1 polymer ?
#
loop_
_entity_poly.entity_id
_entity_poly.type
_entity_poly.pdbx_seq_one_letter_code
_entity_poly.pdbx_strand_id
1 'polypeptide(L)'
;RGDGIIWMDETNCTGMESMLSSCWARPWGINNCYHGEDAGVVCSAVSSFAPVRLVDGPGRCAGRVEVFHNEKWGTVCDDGWDFVDAKVVCRQLDCGVVVSAPRRAHFGQGQGPIWMDNVHCLGTEDALSECRTKGWGIHGCKHKEDSSVVCS
;
A
#
# COMPACT_ATOMS: atom_id res chain seq x y z
N ARG A 1 -5.94 9.85 21.36
CA ARG A 1 -6.43 10.81 22.37
C ARG A 1 -5.82 12.14 22.02
N GLY A 2 -6.63 13.08 21.55
CA GLY A 2 -6.24 14.44 21.23
C GLY A 2 -5.98 15.26 22.49
N ASP A 3 -5.67 16.53 22.26
CA ASP A 3 -5.46 17.57 23.27
C ASP A 3 -6.06 18.88 22.75
N GLY A 4 -6.42 19.81 23.64
CA GLY A 4 -6.99 21.12 23.30
C GLY A 4 -8.52 21.16 23.14
N ILE A 5 -9.00 21.99 22.21
CA ILE A 5 -10.43 22.27 22.04
C ILE A 5 -11.09 21.16 21.20
N ILE A 6 -12.20 20.61 21.71
CA ILE A 6 -13.10 19.76 20.93
C ILE A 6 -14.06 20.69 20.17
N TRP A 7 -14.04 20.62 18.84
CA TRP A 7 -14.76 21.58 17.99
C TRP A 7 -16.18 21.15 17.63
N MET A 8 -16.41 19.86 17.45
CA MET A 8 -17.67 19.33 16.90
C MET A 8 -18.25 18.27 17.84
N ASP A 9 -19.57 18.30 18.00
CA ASP A 9 -20.36 17.37 18.81
C ASP A 9 -21.71 17.14 18.10
N GLU A 10 -22.28 15.95 18.30
CA GLU A 10 -23.49 15.46 17.63
C GLU A 10 -23.45 15.66 16.10
N THR A 11 -22.32 15.37 15.47
CA THR A 11 -22.16 15.52 14.02
C THR A 11 -23.06 14.56 13.26
N ASN A 12 -23.92 15.09 12.39
CA ASN A 12 -24.85 14.33 11.57
C ASN A 12 -24.77 14.76 10.11
N CYS A 13 -24.10 13.95 9.30
CA CYS A 13 -23.96 14.16 7.85
C CYS A 13 -25.05 13.39 7.09
N THR A 14 -25.55 13.95 6.00
CA THR A 14 -26.42 13.26 5.04
C THR A 14 -25.64 12.33 4.12
N GLY A 15 -24.33 12.56 3.98
CA GLY A 15 -23.43 11.83 3.08
C GLY A 15 -23.24 12.49 1.73
N MET A 16 -23.87 13.64 1.48
CA MET A 16 -23.70 14.44 0.26
C MET A 16 -22.81 15.67 0.46
N GLU A 17 -22.42 15.96 1.70
CA GLU A 17 -21.54 17.07 2.03
C GLU A 17 -20.14 16.85 1.47
N SER A 18 -19.53 17.89 0.93
CA SER A 18 -18.15 17.84 0.42
C SER A 18 -17.09 17.96 1.53
N MET A 19 -17.48 18.37 2.74
CA MET A 19 -16.59 18.63 3.87
C MET A 19 -17.31 18.30 5.17
N LEU A 20 -16.57 17.83 6.18
CA LEU A 20 -17.14 17.54 7.51
C LEU A 20 -17.75 18.80 8.16
N SER A 21 -17.16 19.97 7.95
CA SER A 21 -17.66 21.26 8.46
C SER A 21 -19.02 21.67 7.87
N SER A 22 -19.42 21.06 6.75
CA SER A 22 -20.72 21.31 6.11
C SER A 22 -21.83 20.40 6.66
N CYS A 23 -21.48 19.39 7.45
CA CYS A 23 -22.46 18.56 8.13
C CYS A 23 -23.16 19.35 9.24
N TRP A 24 -24.38 18.93 9.58
CA TRP A 24 -25.04 19.46 10.76
C TRP A 24 -24.26 19.04 12.02
N ALA A 25 -24.10 19.96 12.96
CA ALA A 25 -23.48 19.72 14.25
C ALA A 25 -24.01 20.76 15.25
N ARG A 26 -23.75 20.55 16.55
CA ARG A 26 -23.93 21.60 17.55
C ARG A 26 -23.03 22.82 17.28
N PRO A 27 -23.34 24.00 17.86
CA PRO A 27 -22.49 25.17 17.72
C PRO A 27 -21.04 24.86 18.08
N TRP A 28 -20.11 25.31 17.24
CA TRP A 28 -18.71 24.92 17.34
C TRP A 28 -18.09 25.33 18.67
N GLY A 29 -17.32 24.42 19.26
CA GLY A 29 -16.70 24.62 20.58
C GLY A 29 -17.67 24.55 21.76
N ILE A 30 -18.96 24.28 21.52
CA ILE A 30 -19.95 24.01 22.57
C ILE A 30 -20.29 22.52 22.55
N ASN A 31 -19.73 21.78 23.51
CA ASN A 31 -19.92 20.34 23.66
C ASN A 31 -19.77 19.93 25.13
N ASN A 32 -20.15 18.70 25.43
CA ASN A 32 -19.93 18.04 26.71
C ASN A 32 -18.95 16.85 26.60
N CYS A 33 -18.22 16.75 25.50
CA CYS A 33 -17.28 15.67 25.24
C CYS A 33 -15.97 15.85 26.01
N TYR A 34 -15.22 14.76 26.15
CA TYR A 34 -13.81 14.79 26.57
C TYR A 34 -12.96 13.96 25.59
N HIS A 35 -11.63 14.14 25.60
CA HIS A 35 -10.75 13.46 24.63
C HIS A 35 -10.74 11.91 24.66
N GLY A 36 -11.46 11.28 25.61
CA GLY A 36 -11.74 9.86 25.52
C GLY A 36 -12.79 9.50 24.46
N GLU A 37 -13.51 10.49 23.94
CA GLU A 37 -14.59 10.38 22.96
C GLU A 37 -14.19 10.91 21.57
N ASP A 38 -12.90 11.24 21.37
CA ASP A 38 -12.41 11.71 20.08
C ASP A 38 -12.68 10.66 19.00
N ALA A 39 -13.46 11.04 17.99
CA ALA A 39 -13.78 10.18 16.87
C ALA A 39 -12.56 9.97 15.95
N GLY A 40 -12.42 8.75 15.43
CA GLY A 40 -11.44 8.39 14.42
C GLY A 40 -12.12 7.70 13.25
N VAL A 41 -11.52 7.80 12.06
CA VAL A 41 -12.00 7.12 10.86
C VAL A 41 -10.87 6.26 10.27
N VAL A 42 -11.24 5.07 9.80
CA VAL A 42 -10.40 4.28 8.90
C VAL A 42 -11.05 4.35 7.54
N CYS A 43 -10.44 5.13 6.64
CA CYS A 43 -10.90 5.16 5.26
C CYS A 43 -10.42 3.89 4.55
N SER A 44 -11.23 3.35 3.65
CA SER A 44 -10.64 2.55 2.57
C SER A 44 -9.73 3.51 1.82
N ALA A 45 -8.42 3.25 1.87
CA ALA A 45 -7.53 3.90 0.94
C ALA A 45 -7.96 3.40 -0.44
N VAL A 46 -8.79 4.17 -1.12
CA VAL A 46 -8.77 4.19 -2.57
C VAL A 46 -7.48 4.91 -2.95
N SER A 47 -6.35 4.34 -2.55
CA SER A 47 -5.22 4.35 -3.44
C SER A 47 -5.76 3.61 -4.65
N SER A 48 -5.86 4.27 -5.80
CA SER A 48 -6.23 3.63 -7.06
C SER A 48 -5.30 2.46 -7.41
N PHE A 49 -4.28 2.23 -6.60
CA PHE A 49 -3.20 1.29 -6.77
C PHE A 49 -3.25 0.15 -5.77
N ALA A 50 -2.79 -1.01 -6.23
CA ALA A 50 -2.71 -2.19 -5.38
C ALA A 50 -1.70 -1.97 -4.24
N PRO A 51 -2.09 -2.22 -2.97
CA PRO A 51 -1.16 -2.19 -1.84
C PRO A 51 0.02 -3.15 -2.05
N VAL A 52 1.21 -2.73 -1.62
CA VAL A 52 2.43 -3.53 -1.65
C VAL A 52 2.95 -3.70 -0.23
N ARG A 53 3.56 -4.85 0.07
CA ARG A 53 4.31 -5.09 1.31
C ARG A 53 5.58 -5.89 1.04
N LEU A 54 6.55 -5.76 1.94
CA LEU A 54 7.78 -6.54 1.93
C LEU A 54 7.75 -7.55 3.09
N VAL A 55 8.04 -8.80 2.79
CA VAL A 55 7.93 -9.92 3.74
C VAL A 55 9.27 -10.66 3.85
N ASP A 56 9.54 -11.22 5.03
CA ASP A 56 10.71 -12.08 5.33
C ASP A 56 12.09 -11.44 5.11
N GLY A 57 12.16 -10.11 5.06
CA GLY A 57 13.42 -9.36 5.08
C GLY A 57 13.74 -8.75 6.44
N PRO A 58 14.93 -8.13 6.58
CA PRO A 58 15.45 -7.62 7.86
C PRO A 58 14.70 -6.39 8.42
N GLY A 59 13.72 -5.83 7.70
CA GLY A 59 12.96 -4.67 8.14
C GLY A 59 11.91 -4.24 7.10
N ARG A 60 11.21 -3.13 7.35
CA ARG A 60 10.11 -2.65 6.49
C ARG A 60 10.50 -2.32 5.04
N CYS A 61 11.79 -2.10 4.78
CA CYS A 61 12.33 -1.65 3.49
C CYS A 61 13.17 -2.72 2.77
N ALA A 62 13.06 -3.99 3.19
CA ALA A 62 13.69 -5.11 2.50
C ALA A 62 12.83 -6.36 2.63
N GLY A 63 12.71 -7.15 1.56
CA GLY A 63 11.96 -8.40 1.60
C GLY A 63 11.45 -8.86 0.23
N ARG A 64 10.73 -9.99 0.24
CA ARG A 64 9.94 -10.48 -0.89
C ARG A 64 8.80 -9.51 -1.18
N VAL A 65 8.59 -9.19 -2.45
CA VAL A 65 7.53 -8.27 -2.86
C VAL A 65 6.21 -9.02 -2.95
N GLU A 66 5.22 -8.56 -2.19
CA GLU A 66 3.84 -9.04 -2.27
C GLU A 66 2.87 -7.89 -2.57
N VAL A 67 1.90 -8.15 -3.43
CA VAL A 67 0.89 -7.19 -3.91
C VAL A 67 -0.49 -7.70 -3.50
N PHE A 68 -1.39 -6.79 -3.12
CA PHE A 68 -2.76 -7.11 -2.75
C PHE A 68 -3.71 -6.91 -3.93
N HIS A 69 -4.33 -7.99 -4.39
CA HIS A 69 -5.29 -7.98 -5.50
C HIS A 69 -6.39 -9.02 -5.24
N ASN A 70 -7.64 -8.71 -5.60
CA ASN A 70 -8.80 -9.58 -5.36
C ASN A 70 -8.85 -10.14 -3.93
N GLU A 71 -8.71 -9.23 -2.96
CA GLU A 71 -8.78 -9.52 -1.52
C GLU A 71 -7.71 -10.50 -1.00
N LYS A 72 -6.64 -10.74 -1.75
CA LYS A 72 -5.58 -11.67 -1.38
C LYS A 72 -4.19 -11.10 -1.69
N TRP A 73 -3.27 -11.37 -0.77
CA TRP A 73 -1.85 -11.17 -1.01
C TRP A 73 -1.33 -12.24 -1.97
N GLY A 74 -0.50 -11.81 -2.91
CA GLY A 74 0.22 -12.69 -3.82
C GLY A 74 1.57 -12.10 -4.17
N THR A 75 2.42 -12.94 -4.73
CA THR A 75 3.83 -12.64 -5.02
C THR A 75 4.01 -12.04 -6.41
N VAL A 76 5.21 -11.53 -6.69
CA VAL A 76 5.63 -11.01 -8.00
C VAL A 76 6.73 -11.90 -8.55
N CYS A 77 6.65 -12.29 -9.81
CA CYS A 77 7.68 -13.09 -10.47
C CYS A 77 8.93 -12.26 -10.80
N ASP A 78 10.10 -12.91 -10.80
CA ASP A 78 11.41 -12.32 -11.08
C ASP A 78 11.77 -12.23 -12.58
N ASP A 79 10.92 -12.77 -13.46
CA ASP A 79 11.01 -12.61 -14.90
C ASP A 79 10.82 -11.12 -15.27
N GLY A 80 11.86 -10.53 -15.86
CA GLY A 80 11.90 -9.10 -16.17
C GLY A 80 12.26 -8.19 -14.98
N TRP A 81 12.20 -8.68 -13.74
CA TRP A 81 12.35 -7.89 -12.52
C TRP A 81 13.70 -7.17 -12.38
N ASP A 82 13.73 -5.86 -12.50
CA ASP A 82 14.98 -5.10 -12.48
C ASP A 82 15.01 -3.96 -11.46
N PHE A 83 16.07 -3.15 -11.55
CA PHE A 83 16.30 -2.03 -10.65
C PHE A 83 15.26 -0.90 -10.83
N VAL A 84 14.66 -0.79 -12.01
CA VAL A 84 13.62 0.21 -12.32
C VAL A 84 12.30 -0.21 -11.68
N ASP A 85 11.96 -1.50 -11.73
CA ASP A 85 10.77 -2.01 -11.04
C ASP A 85 10.90 -1.87 -9.52
N ALA A 86 12.05 -2.27 -8.98
CA ALA A 86 12.38 -2.13 -7.56
C ALA A 86 12.37 -0.67 -7.08
N LYS A 87 12.77 0.28 -7.94
CA LYS A 87 12.69 1.72 -7.64
C LYS A 87 11.25 2.17 -7.41
N VAL A 88 10.29 1.69 -8.21
CA VAL A 88 8.87 1.98 -8.03
C VAL A 88 8.40 1.46 -6.68
N VAL A 89 8.77 0.24 -6.30
CA VAL A 89 8.42 -0.33 -4.98
C VAL A 89 8.99 0.48 -3.82
N CYS A 90 10.29 0.82 -3.86
CA CYS A 90 10.92 1.60 -2.78
C CYS A 90 10.27 2.97 -2.60
N ARG A 91 9.89 3.62 -3.71
CA ARG A 91 9.17 4.90 -3.68
C ARG A 91 7.75 4.73 -3.15
N GLN A 92 7.00 3.74 -3.64
CA GLN A 92 5.63 3.47 -3.22
C GLN A 92 5.53 3.20 -1.70
N LEU A 93 6.55 2.58 -1.12
CA LEU A 93 6.62 2.26 0.31
C LEU A 93 7.24 3.35 1.18
N ASP A 94 7.66 4.47 0.60
CA ASP A 94 8.41 5.54 1.25
C ASP A 94 9.64 5.00 2.02
N CYS A 95 10.45 4.24 1.29
CA CYS A 95 11.65 3.53 1.75
C CYS A 95 12.92 4.06 1.07
N GLY A 96 12.91 5.29 0.57
CA GLY A 96 14.07 5.90 -0.05
C GLY A 96 14.44 5.31 -1.41
N VAL A 97 15.73 5.16 -1.67
CA VAL A 97 16.26 4.68 -2.96
C VAL A 97 16.42 3.17 -2.97
N VAL A 98 16.32 2.58 -4.16
CA VAL A 98 16.60 1.15 -4.36
C VAL A 98 18.09 0.87 -4.19
N VAL A 99 18.42 -0.15 -3.40
CA VAL A 99 19.77 -0.67 -3.17
C VAL A 99 19.99 -1.93 -4.01
N SER A 100 19.00 -2.83 -4.06
CA SER A 100 19.06 -4.01 -4.92
C SER A 100 17.67 -4.54 -5.28
N ALA A 101 17.61 -5.31 -6.37
CA ALA A 101 16.43 -6.02 -6.85
C ALA A 101 16.68 -7.54 -6.87
N PRO A 102 16.75 -8.23 -5.70
CA PRO A 102 17.04 -9.65 -5.68
C PRO A 102 15.96 -10.48 -6.37
N ARG A 103 16.39 -11.60 -6.93
CA ARG A 103 15.58 -12.57 -7.68
C ARG A 103 15.65 -13.94 -7.01
N ARG A 104 14.90 -14.91 -7.53
CA ARG A 104 14.95 -16.32 -7.13
C ARG A 104 14.64 -16.57 -5.66
N ALA A 105 13.57 -15.96 -5.16
CA ALA A 105 13.11 -16.13 -3.79
C ALA A 105 14.20 -15.87 -2.73
N HIS A 106 14.98 -14.79 -2.91
CA HIS A 106 16.10 -14.44 -2.04
C HIS A 106 15.70 -14.35 -0.55
N PHE A 107 14.55 -13.74 -0.26
CA PHE A 107 13.96 -13.68 1.08
C PHE A 107 12.97 -14.84 1.36
N GLY A 108 13.18 -15.98 0.72
CA GLY A 108 12.30 -17.13 0.82
C GLY A 108 11.10 -17.07 -0.11
N GLN A 109 10.51 -18.25 -0.34
CA GLN A 109 9.35 -18.43 -1.20
C GLN A 109 8.08 -17.93 -0.50
N GLY A 110 7.23 -17.24 -1.25
CA GLY A 110 5.88 -16.92 -0.81
C GLY A 110 4.93 -18.10 -0.95
N GLN A 111 3.66 -17.81 -0.71
CA GLN A 111 2.56 -18.76 -0.79
C GLN A 111 1.36 -18.13 -1.49
N GLY A 112 0.47 -18.96 -2.03
CA GLY A 112 -0.77 -18.51 -2.65
C GLY A 112 -0.56 -18.09 -4.11
N PRO A 113 -1.26 -17.05 -4.58
CA PRO A 113 -1.18 -16.62 -5.98
C PRO A 113 0.14 -15.90 -6.28
N ILE A 114 0.57 -15.96 -7.54
CA ILE A 114 1.56 -15.04 -8.12
C ILE A 114 0.77 -14.06 -8.97
N TRP A 115 0.74 -12.79 -8.59
CA TRP A 115 -0.15 -11.81 -9.19
C TRP A 115 0.43 -11.12 -10.42
N MET A 116 1.75 -10.95 -10.47
CA MET A 116 2.40 -10.16 -11.50
C MET A 116 3.59 -10.92 -12.10
N ASP A 117 3.74 -10.84 -13.41
CA ASP A 117 4.79 -11.47 -14.21
C ASP A 117 5.15 -10.56 -15.40
N ASN A 118 6.42 -10.59 -15.83
CA ASN A 118 7.04 -9.65 -16.75
C ASN A 118 6.72 -8.20 -16.39
N VAL A 119 7.00 -7.82 -15.15
CA VAL A 119 6.85 -6.43 -14.71
C VAL A 119 7.86 -5.59 -15.46
N HIS A 120 7.38 -4.52 -16.08
CA HIS A 120 8.19 -3.57 -16.84
C HIS A 120 7.72 -2.15 -16.54
N CYS A 121 8.32 -1.56 -15.52
CA CYS A 121 8.14 -0.17 -15.16
C CYS A 121 9.02 0.75 -16.04
N LEU A 122 8.58 2.00 -16.22
CA LEU A 122 9.37 3.12 -16.72
C LEU A 122 10.19 3.78 -15.59
N GLY A 123 9.80 3.53 -14.34
CA GLY A 123 10.44 4.07 -13.14
C GLY A 123 9.84 5.40 -12.68
N THR A 124 8.72 5.81 -13.28
CA THR A 124 7.97 7.03 -12.98
C THR A 124 6.58 6.74 -12.42
N GLU A 125 6.14 5.49 -12.46
CA GLU A 125 4.86 4.99 -11.91
C GLU A 125 4.80 5.16 -10.40
N ASP A 126 3.70 5.70 -9.89
CA ASP A 126 3.53 5.94 -8.46
C ASP A 126 3.30 4.63 -7.69
N ALA A 127 2.84 3.59 -8.39
CA ALA A 127 2.71 2.26 -7.84
C ALA A 127 3.05 1.13 -8.81
N LEU A 128 3.45 0.00 -8.24
CA LEU A 128 3.82 -1.19 -9.01
C LEU A 128 2.68 -1.68 -9.91
N SER A 129 1.42 -1.56 -9.47
CA SER A 129 0.24 -1.97 -10.24
C SER A 129 -0.01 -1.18 -11.52
N GLU A 130 0.66 -0.04 -11.71
CA GLU A 130 0.57 0.77 -12.94
C GLU A 130 1.59 0.32 -13.99
N CYS A 131 2.62 -0.42 -13.59
CA CYS A 131 3.63 -0.90 -14.52
C CYS A 131 3.01 -1.89 -15.51
N ARG A 132 3.58 -1.95 -16.72
CA ARG A 132 3.15 -2.92 -17.72
C ARG A 132 3.48 -4.34 -17.24
N THR A 133 2.51 -5.24 -17.33
CA THR A 133 2.66 -6.67 -16.99
C THR A 133 1.94 -7.55 -18.01
N LYS A 134 2.04 -8.88 -17.86
CA LYS A 134 1.20 -9.85 -18.59
C LYS A 134 -0.30 -9.80 -18.21
N GLY A 135 -0.66 -9.11 -17.12
CA GLY A 135 -1.99 -9.11 -16.52
C GLY A 135 -2.05 -9.93 -15.23
N TRP A 136 -3.05 -9.62 -14.39
CA TRP A 136 -3.19 -10.19 -13.05
C TRP A 136 -3.35 -11.71 -13.06
N GLY A 137 -2.45 -12.42 -12.37
CA GLY A 137 -2.47 -13.87 -12.22
C GLY A 137 -2.06 -14.65 -13.48
N ILE A 138 -1.62 -13.97 -14.54
CA ILE A 138 -1.16 -14.62 -15.78
C ILE A 138 0.36 -14.76 -15.71
N HIS A 139 0.84 -15.96 -15.36
CA HIS A 139 2.27 -16.23 -15.20
C HIS A 139 2.68 -17.66 -15.56
N GLY A 140 3.96 -17.83 -15.90
CA GLY A 140 4.61 -19.16 -16.03
C GLY A 140 5.38 -19.61 -14.78
N CYS A 141 5.52 -18.71 -13.80
CA CYS A 141 6.47 -18.84 -12.71
C CYS A 141 6.03 -19.80 -11.59
N LYS A 142 6.99 -20.19 -10.76
CA LYS A 142 6.82 -20.87 -9.47
C LYS A 142 7.38 -19.99 -8.36
N HIS A 143 7.02 -20.24 -7.11
CA HIS A 143 7.50 -19.40 -6.00
C HIS A 143 9.02 -19.36 -5.79
N LYS A 144 9.78 -20.28 -6.38
CA LYS A 144 11.25 -20.19 -6.45
C LYS A 144 11.75 -18.99 -7.27
N GLU A 145 10.86 -18.36 -8.04
CA GLU A 145 11.07 -17.19 -8.90
C GLU A 145 10.43 -15.94 -8.28
N ASP A 146 10.07 -15.94 -6.99
CA ASP A 146 9.52 -14.74 -6.35
C ASP A 146 10.59 -13.64 -6.27
N SER A 147 10.20 -12.43 -6.67
CA SER A 147 11.06 -11.26 -6.67
C SER A 147 11.13 -10.59 -5.30
N SER A 148 12.16 -9.76 -5.12
CA SER A 148 12.47 -9.12 -3.86
C SER A 148 13.06 -7.74 -4.09
N VAL A 149 13.06 -6.91 -3.05
CA VAL A 149 13.70 -5.60 -3.07
C VAL A 149 14.44 -5.32 -1.77
N VAL A 150 15.49 -4.50 -1.87
CA VAL A 150 16.15 -3.85 -0.74
C VAL A 150 16.25 -2.36 -1.04
N CYS A 151 15.78 -1.52 -0.14
CA CYS A 151 15.84 -0.06 -0.21
C CYS A 151 16.73 0.53 0.91
N SER A 152 16.92 1.85 0.92
CA SER A 152 17.79 2.61 1.86
C SER A 152 17.08 3.15 3.09
#